data_AF-A0A4Q7CKR2-F1
#
_entry.id   AF-A0A4Q7CKR2-F1
#
_cell.length_a   1.000
_cell.length_b   1.000
_cell.length_c   1.000
_cell.angle_alpha   90.00
_cell.angle_beta   90.00
_cell.angle_gamma   90.00
#
_symmetry.space_group_name_H-M   'P 1'
#
loop_
_entity.id
_entity.type
_entity.pdbx_description
1 polymer ?
#
loop_
_entity_poly.entity_id
_entity_poly.type
_entity_poly.pdbx_seq_one_letter_code
_entity_poly.pdbx_strand_id
1 'polypeptide(L)'
;DIHSDISNKLQSIVKETESLILDDSSKSLVRFTSQKLDEKMGRNNYESKWTSSNRYLLFEVRNNNNRKSLHLVIGPSDEETRKHLHEKALAHPNVFKKVKKKLSPVYNNIYTKELYSSNKQFEYEDIITEVEKNFEQFLTHELHKIEEILLNEEIS
;
A
#
# COMPACT_ATOMS: atom_id res chain seq x y z
N ASP A 1 6.29 -12.96 18.45
CA ASP A 1 5.09 -12.25 18.95
C ASP A 1 4.24 -11.85 17.77
N ILE A 2 2.96 -11.55 17.99
CA ILE A 2 1.95 -11.46 16.92
C ILE A 2 2.35 -10.56 15.74
N HIS A 3 3.05 -9.46 16.02
CA HIS A 3 3.45 -8.55 14.96
C HIS A 3 4.55 -9.13 14.09
N SER A 4 5.52 -9.82 14.68
CA SER A 4 6.57 -10.50 13.92
C SER A 4 5.98 -11.60 13.06
N ASP A 5 5.03 -12.37 13.58
CA ASP A 5 4.42 -13.48 12.87
C ASP A 5 3.57 -12.99 11.69
N ILE A 6 2.75 -11.95 11.90
CA ILE A 6 2.01 -11.28 10.81
C ILE A 6 2.99 -10.71 9.77
N SER A 7 4.02 -9.99 10.21
CA SER A 7 4.98 -9.37 9.29
C SER A 7 5.71 -10.42 8.46
N ASN A 8 6.18 -11.51 9.08
CA ASN A 8 6.85 -12.60 8.41
C ASN A 8 5.91 -13.28 7.40
N LYS A 9 4.67 -13.55 7.78
CA LYS A 9 3.69 -14.17 6.89
C LYS A 9 3.41 -13.30 5.66
N LEU A 10 3.14 -12.01 5.86
CA LEU A 10 2.87 -11.08 4.76
C LEU A 10 4.09 -10.90 3.85
N GLN A 11 5.30 -10.82 4.41
CA GLN A 11 6.53 -10.76 3.62
C GLN A 11 6.74 -12.03 2.80
N SER A 12 6.44 -13.21 3.33
CA SER A 12 6.48 -14.46 2.56
C SER A 12 5.49 -14.44 1.39
N ILE A 13 4.23 -14.06 1.63
CA ILE A 13 3.22 -13.94 0.57
C ILE A 13 3.69 -12.99 -0.54
N VAL A 14 4.24 -11.83 -0.18
CA VAL A 14 4.78 -10.86 -1.16
C VAL A 14 5.95 -11.45 -1.95
N LYS A 15 6.87 -12.18 -1.31
CA LYS A 15 8.03 -12.79 -1.99
C LYS A 15 7.64 -13.97 -2.89
N GLU A 16 6.61 -14.72 -2.52
CA GLU A 16 6.11 -15.89 -3.25
C GLU A 16 5.17 -15.49 -4.40
N THR A 17 4.64 -14.26 -4.37
CA THR A 17 3.81 -13.73 -5.45
C THR A 17 4.68 -13.04 -6.49
N GLU A 18 4.89 -13.68 -7.64
CA GLU A 18 5.79 -13.19 -8.70
C GLU A 18 5.50 -11.75 -9.16
N SER A 19 4.24 -11.33 -9.17
CA SER A 19 3.83 -9.98 -9.61
C SER A 19 4.07 -8.87 -8.60
N LEU A 20 4.62 -9.19 -7.42
CA LEU A 20 4.89 -8.24 -6.34
C LEU A 20 6.39 -8.08 -6.10
N ILE A 21 6.75 -6.92 -5.55
CA ILE A 21 8.12 -6.58 -5.18
C ILE A 21 8.13 -6.10 -3.74
N LEU A 22 8.83 -6.83 -2.87
CA LEU A 22 9.02 -6.42 -1.49
C LEU A 22 9.93 -5.18 -1.40
N ASP A 23 9.63 -4.32 -0.43
CA ASP A 23 10.38 -3.11 -0.11
C ASP A 23 10.78 -3.09 1.39
N ASP A 24 11.42 -2.03 1.84
CA ASP A 24 11.88 -1.82 3.22
C ASP A 24 10.78 -2.14 4.22
N SER A 25 10.98 -3.24 4.95
CA SER A 25 10.00 -3.80 5.86
C SER A 25 10.59 -4.01 7.26
N SER A 26 9.71 -3.95 8.25
CA SER A 26 9.97 -4.21 9.66
C SER A 26 8.82 -5.01 10.26
N LYS A 27 8.97 -5.38 11.52
CA LYS A 27 7.90 -5.99 12.32
C LYS A 27 6.58 -5.20 12.29
N SER A 28 6.65 -3.87 12.32
CA SER A 28 5.47 -2.99 12.40
C SER A 28 4.96 -2.48 11.06
N LEU A 29 5.72 -2.72 9.98
CA LEU A 29 5.46 -2.11 8.68
C LEU A 29 6.00 -3.01 7.58
N VAL A 30 5.12 -3.58 6.75
CA VAL A 30 5.52 -4.30 5.54
C VAL A 30 5.24 -3.41 4.35
N ARG A 31 6.25 -3.22 3.48
CA ARG A 31 6.12 -2.41 2.27
C ARG A 31 6.33 -3.24 1.03
N PHE A 32 5.56 -2.95 -0.01
CA PHE A 32 5.69 -3.59 -1.30
C PHE A 32 5.10 -2.72 -2.42
N THR A 33 5.38 -3.09 -3.66
CA THR A 33 4.70 -2.59 -4.86
C THR A 33 4.36 -3.77 -5.77
N SER A 34 3.60 -3.54 -6.84
CA SER A 34 3.48 -4.52 -7.93
C SER A 34 4.51 -4.24 -9.02
N GLN A 35 4.89 -5.27 -9.77
CA GLN A 35 5.78 -5.14 -10.92
C GLN A 35 5.25 -4.12 -11.94
N LYS A 36 3.95 -4.15 -12.24
CA LYS A 36 3.33 -3.19 -13.17
C LYS A 36 3.48 -1.75 -12.72
N LEU A 37 3.23 -1.47 -11.43
CA LEU A 37 3.40 -0.13 -10.88
C LEU A 37 4.89 0.27 -10.89
N ASP A 38 5.79 -0.63 -10.51
CA ASP A 38 7.24 -0.36 -10.51
C ASP A 38 7.78 -0.09 -11.92
N GLU A 39 7.35 -0.86 -12.92
CA GLU A 39 7.79 -0.70 -14.31
C GLU A 39 7.30 0.61 -14.95
N LYS A 40 6.05 1.01 -14.65
CA LYS A 40 5.44 2.18 -15.28
C LYS A 40 5.73 3.49 -14.55
N MET A 41 5.76 3.47 -13.23
CA MET A 41 6.00 4.67 -12.41
C MET A 41 7.47 4.80 -12.03
N GLY A 42 8.16 3.68 -11.81
CA GLY A 42 9.57 3.67 -11.50
C GLY A 42 9.92 4.24 -10.12
N ARG A 43 11.12 4.80 -10.06
CA ARG A 43 11.74 5.39 -8.88
C ARG A 43 11.96 6.88 -9.13
N ASN A 44 11.83 7.67 -8.08
CA ASN A 44 12.20 9.08 -8.12
C ASN A 44 13.65 9.27 -7.68
N ASN A 45 14.23 10.39 -8.10
CA ASN A 45 15.54 10.86 -7.64
C ASN A 45 15.40 11.99 -6.60
N TYR A 46 14.28 12.02 -5.88
CA TYR A 46 13.99 13.10 -4.94
C TYR A 46 14.84 12.92 -3.68
N GLU A 47 15.47 13.99 -3.21
CA GLU A 47 16.48 13.93 -2.14
C GLU A 47 15.93 13.48 -0.78
N SER A 48 14.60 13.53 -0.59
CA SER A 48 13.96 13.13 0.66
C SER A 48 13.98 11.61 0.84
N LYS A 49 14.65 11.16 1.91
CA LYS A 49 14.66 9.75 2.33
C LYS A 49 13.25 9.26 2.66
N TRP A 50 12.64 8.48 1.78
CA TRP A 50 11.39 7.74 2.04
C TRP A 50 11.67 6.28 2.39
N THR A 51 12.27 5.58 1.44
CA THR A 51 12.75 4.20 1.52
C THR A 51 14.07 4.11 0.76
N SER A 52 14.80 3.02 0.91
CA SER A 52 16.01 2.74 0.13
C SER A 52 15.75 2.60 -1.37
N SER A 53 14.51 2.30 -1.76
CA SER A 53 14.09 2.09 -3.15
C SER A 53 13.70 3.37 -3.90
N ASN A 54 13.36 4.45 -3.17
CA ASN A 54 12.84 5.71 -3.73
C ASN A 54 11.71 5.52 -4.76
N ARG A 55 10.80 4.57 -4.58
CA ARG A 55 9.62 4.43 -5.46
C ARG A 55 8.73 5.68 -5.40
N TYR A 56 7.80 5.86 -6.33
CA TYR A 56 6.75 6.91 -6.20
C TYR A 56 5.55 6.45 -5.38
N LEU A 57 5.24 5.15 -5.45
CA LEU A 57 4.08 4.53 -4.82
C LEU A 57 4.50 3.27 -4.09
N LEU A 58 4.03 3.12 -2.86
CA LEU A 58 4.21 1.92 -2.06
C LEU A 58 2.92 1.58 -1.35
N PHE A 59 2.61 0.30 -1.34
CA PHE A 59 1.68 -0.27 -0.40
C PHE A 59 2.36 -0.42 0.96
N GLU A 60 1.67 -0.04 2.02
CA GLU A 60 2.12 -0.18 3.40
C GLU A 60 1.11 -0.97 4.22
N VAL A 61 1.47 -2.16 4.70
CA VAL A 61 0.73 -2.84 5.77
C VAL A 61 1.27 -2.36 7.11
N ARG A 62 0.47 -1.54 7.80
CA ARG A 62 0.76 -1.03 9.14
C ARG A 62 0.24 -1.99 10.18
N ASN A 63 1.16 -2.56 10.95
CA ASN A 63 0.93 -3.66 11.87
C ASN A 63 0.99 -3.17 13.32
N ASN A 64 -0.02 -2.41 13.74
CA ASN A 64 -0.09 -1.81 15.08
C ASN A 64 -0.91 -2.66 16.05
N ASN A 65 -0.75 -2.48 17.37
CA ASN A 65 -1.43 -3.29 18.40
C ASN A 65 -2.94 -3.44 18.16
N ASN A 66 -3.63 -2.33 17.90
CA ASN A 66 -5.08 -2.30 17.87
C ASN A 66 -5.68 -2.44 16.47
N ARG A 67 -4.84 -2.35 15.43
CA ARG A 67 -5.31 -2.26 14.05
C ARG A 67 -4.23 -2.69 13.06
N LYS A 68 -4.65 -3.51 12.10
CA LYS A 68 -3.84 -3.88 10.92
C LYS A 68 -4.51 -3.26 9.71
N SER A 69 -3.77 -2.45 8.96
CA SER A 69 -4.34 -1.77 7.80
C SER A 69 -3.35 -1.70 6.65
N LEU A 70 -3.89 -1.88 5.45
CA LEU A 70 -3.20 -1.69 4.19
C LEU A 70 -3.45 -0.26 3.70
N HIS A 71 -2.39 0.38 3.24
CA HIS A 71 -2.38 1.74 2.73
C HIS A 71 -1.71 1.77 1.36
N LEU A 72 -2.11 2.70 0.49
CA LEU A 72 -1.30 3.11 -0.67
C LEU A 72 -0.84 4.54 -0.44
N VAL A 73 0.47 4.75 -0.51
CA VAL A 73 1.11 6.02 -0.17
C VAL A 73 1.87 6.55 -1.38
N ILE A 74 1.59 7.80 -1.75
CA ILE A 74 2.40 8.63 -2.64
C ILE A 74 3.60 9.13 -1.82
N GLY A 75 4.79 8.74 -2.25
CA GLY A 75 6.07 9.15 -1.70
C GLY A 75 6.51 10.55 -2.13
N PRO A 76 7.62 11.04 -1.57
CA PRO A 76 8.22 12.30 -1.97
C PRO A 76 8.63 12.25 -3.43
N SER A 77 8.28 13.28 -4.19
CA SER A 77 8.71 13.49 -5.57
C SER A 77 8.42 14.94 -5.97
N ASP A 78 8.64 15.29 -7.24
CA ASP A 78 8.18 16.55 -7.80
C ASP A 78 6.67 16.75 -7.61
N GLU A 79 6.27 18.02 -7.52
CA GLU A 79 4.90 18.42 -7.23
C GLU A 79 3.91 17.95 -8.30
N GLU A 80 4.31 17.98 -9.57
CA GLU A 80 3.49 17.59 -10.71
C GLU A 80 3.08 16.11 -10.61
N THR A 81 4.04 15.21 -10.40
CA THR A 81 3.77 13.78 -10.23
C THR A 81 2.88 13.50 -9.02
N ARG A 82 3.15 14.16 -7.88
CA ARG A 82 2.34 13.99 -6.66
C ARG A 82 0.90 14.45 -6.87
N LYS A 83 0.73 15.58 -7.57
CA LYS A 83 -0.57 16.16 -7.89
C LYS A 83 -1.35 15.26 -8.84
N HIS A 84 -0.73 14.80 -9.92
CA HIS A 84 -1.37 13.89 -10.88
C HIS A 84 -1.91 12.62 -10.21
N LEU A 85 -1.08 11.93 -9.42
CA LEU A 85 -1.48 10.71 -8.69
C LEU A 85 -2.61 10.98 -7.68
N HIS A 86 -2.56 12.14 -7.01
CA HIS A 86 -3.56 12.52 -6.03
C HIS A 86 -4.90 12.89 -6.68
N GLU A 87 -4.89 13.61 -7.80
CA GLU A 87 -6.07 13.97 -8.57
C GLU A 87 -6.75 12.74 -9.16
N LYS A 88 -5.98 11.80 -9.73
CA LYS A 88 -6.50 10.49 -10.16
C LYS A 88 -7.23 9.76 -9.04
N ALA A 89 -6.63 9.73 -7.85
CA ALA A 89 -7.25 9.09 -6.69
C ALA A 89 -8.53 9.82 -6.25
N LEU A 90 -8.55 11.15 -6.27
CA LEU A 90 -9.74 11.95 -5.94
C LEU A 90 -10.89 11.76 -6.95
N ALA A 91 -10.57 11.59 -8.23
CA ALA A 91 -11.55 11.35 -9.29
C ALA A 91 -12.23 9.97 -9.19
N HIS A 92 -11.62 9.03 -8.46
CA HIS A 92 -12.09 7.63 -8.38
C HIS A 92 -12.43 7.19 -6.93
N PRO A 93 -13.37 7.86 -6.24
CA PRO A 93 -13.65 7.61 -4.82
C PRO A 93 -14.23 6.22 -4.53
N ASN A 94 -14.75 5.52 -5.54
CA ASN A 94 -15.24 4.14 -5.42
C ASN A 94 -14.09 3.13 -5.17
N VAL A 95 -12.88 3.44 -5.64
CA VAL A 95 -11.67 2.62 -5.45
C VAL A 95 -10.80 3.22 -4.35
N PHE A 96 -10.47 4.51 -4.46
CA PHE A 96 -9.59 5.22 -3.54
C PHE A 96 -10.38 5.79 -2.36
N LYS A 97 -10.49 4.99 -1.31
CA LYS A 97 -11.23 5.36 -0.10
C LYS A 97 -10.37 6.21 0.85
N LYS A 98 -11.01 7.19 1.49
CA LYS A 98 -10.40 8.04 2.54
C LYS A 98 -9.22 8.90 2.06
N VAL A 99 -9.21 9.30 0.79
CA VAL A 99 -8.25 10.27 0.25
C VAL A 99 -8.46 11.63 0.93
N LYS A 100 -7.40 12.24 1.44
CA LYS A 100 -7.48 13.63 1.94
C LYS A 100 -7.63 14.58 0.77
N LYS A 101 -8.50 15.60 0.89
CA LYS A 101 -8.71 16.62 -0.16
C LYS A 101 -7.45 17.44 -0.51
N LYS A 102 -6.52 17.57 0.42
CA LYS A 102 -5.28 18.34 0.24
C LYS A 102 -4.07 17.41 0.21
N LEU A 103 -3.13 17.72 -0.67
CA LEU A 103 -1.78 17.14 -0.62
C LEU A 103 -1.09 17.55 0.69
N SER A 104 -0.38 16.60 1.28
CA SER A 104 0.59 16.92 2.32
C SER A 104 1.92 17.26 1.65
N PRO A 105 2.85 17.93 2.35
CA PRO A 105 4.14 18.30 1.75
C PRO A 105 5.00 17.11 1.34
N VAL A 106 4.86 15.93 1.98
CA VAL A 106 5.84 14.83 1.83
C VAL A 106 5.20 13.48 1.50
N TYR A 107 4.07 13.11 2.12
CA TYR A 107 3.46 11.79 1.92
C TYR A 107 1.94 11.87 1.82
N ASN A 108 1.34 11.18 0.86
CA ASN A 108 -0.11 11.18 0.71
C ASN A 108 -0.69 9.77 0.67
N ASN A 109 -1.50 9.45 1.68
CA ASN A 109 -2.29 8.23 1.66
C ASN A 109 -3.51 8.40 0.75
N ILE A 110 -3.60 7.57 -0.29
CA ILE A 110 -4.67 7.59 -1.29
C ILE A 110 -5.58 6.36 -1.25
N TYR A 111 -5.22 5.32 -0.50
CA TYR A 111 -6.07 4.16 -0.30
C TYR A 111 -5.93 3.64 1.12
N THR A 112 -6.99 3.12 1.71
CA THR A 112 -6.92 2.44 3.00
C THR A 112 -7.92 1.31 3.09
N LYS A 113 -7.43 0.12 3.41
CA LYS A 113 -8.21 -1.06 3.75
C LYS A 113 -7.85 -1.54 5.13
N GLU A 114 -8.86 -1.92 5.89
CA GLU A 114 -8.64 -2.59 7.17
C GLU A 114 -8.45 -4.08 6.93
N LEU A 115 -7.38 -4.65 7.49
CA LEU A 115 -7.11 -6.09 7.46
C LEU A 115 -7.56 -6.76 8.76
N TYR A 116 -7.48 -6.03 9.88
CA TYR A 116 -8.00 -6.46 11.18
C TYR A 116 -8.24 -5.25 12.08
N SER A 117 -9.26 -5.35 12.94
CA SER A 117 -9.55 -4.39 14.01
C SER A 117 -9.81 -5.12 15.32
N SER A 118 -9.23 -4.59 16.39
CA SER A 118 -9.32 -5.10 17.77
C SER A 118 -10.73 -5.09 18.38
N ASN A 119 -11.71 -4.49 17.70
CA ASN A 119 -13.12 -4.64 18.09
C ASN A 119 -13.65 -6.07 17.83
N LYS A 120 -12.92 -6.90 17.08
CA LYS A 120 -13.16 -8.32 16.94
C LYS A 120 -12.32 -9.06 18.00
N GLN A 121 -12.97 -9.62 19.02
CA GLN A 121 -12.32 -10.51 19.99
C GLN A 121 -11.93 -11.81 19.26
N PHE A 122 -10.67 -11.87 18.82
CA PHE A 122 -10.09 -13.05 18.18
C PHE A 122 -8.93 -13.57 19.01
N GLU A 123 -8.76 -14.88 19.01
CA GLU A 123 -7.56 -15.51 19.53
C GLU A 123 -6.36 -15.23 18.61
N TYR A 124 -5.16 -15.47 19.12
CA TYR A 124 -3.91 -15.15 18.44
C TYR A 124 -3.85 -15.65 16.99
N GLU A 125 -4.16 -16.93 16.77
CA GLU A 125 -4.08 -17.58 15.46
C GLU A 125 -5.15 -17.03 14.49
N ASP A 126 -6.36 -16.78 15.00
CA ASP A 126 -7.47 -16.22 14.21
C ASP A 126 -7.14 -14.82 13.67
N ILE A 127 -6.40 -14.01 14.42
CA ILE A 127 -5.95 -12.69 13.96
C ILE A 127 -5.01 -12.84 12.75
N ILE A 128 -4.06 -13.78 12.81
CA ILE A 128 -3.11 -14.01 11.71
C ILE A 128 -3.87 -14.47 10.47
N THR A 129 -4.76 -15.45 10.62
CA THR A 129 -5.58 -15.98 9.52
C THR A 129 -6.49 -14.92 8.90
N GLU A 130 -7.13 -14.07 9.71
CA GLU A 130 -7.97 -12.98 9.21
C GLU A 130 -7.16 -11.94 8.43
N VAL A 131 -5.97 -11.56 8.93
CA VAL A 131 -5.09 -10.61 8.23
C VAL A 131 -4.61 -11.16 6.91
N GLU A 132 -4.16 -12.42 6.89
CA GLU A 132 -3.74 -13.14 5.68
C GLU A 132 -4.88 -13.18 4.65
N LYS A 133 -6.04 -13.69 5.04
CA LYS A 133 -7.23 -13.78 4.18
C LYS A 133 -7.60 -12.42 3.59
N ASN A 134 -7.65 -11.37 4.42
CA ASN A 134 -8.03 -10.04 3.95
C ASN A 134 -6.96 -9.42 3.03
N PHE A 135 -5.69 -9.78 3.21
CA PHE A 135 -4.60 -9.36 2.35
C PHE A 135 -4.65 -10.07 0.99
N GLU A 136 -4.84 -11.38 0.97
CA GLU A 136 -5.02 -12.15 -0.28
C GLU A 136 -6.24 -11.67 -1.06
N GLN A 137 -7.36 -11.41 -0.38
CA GLN A 137 -8.55 -10.85 -1.02
C GLN A 137 -8.27 -9.51 -1.70
N PHE A 138 -7.45 -8.65 -1.08
CA PHE A 138 -7.01 -7.39 -1.69
C PHE A 138 -6.20 -7.65 -2.97
N LEU A 139 -5.22 -8.56 -2.91
CA LEU A 139 -4.38 -8.89 -4.06
C LEU A 139 -5.22 -9.40 -5.24
N THR A 140 -6.19 -10.28 -4.99
CA THR A 140 -7.01 -10.87 -6.05
C THR A 140 -8.06 -9.90 -6.61
N HIS A 141 -8.69 -9.07 -5.78
CA HIS A 141 -9.91 -8.35 -6.19
C HIS A 141 -9.79 -6.83 -6.28
N GLU A 142 -8.78 -6.24 -5.65
CA GLU A 142 -8.67 -4.79 -5.50
C GLU A 142 -7.41 -4.24 -6.15
N LEU A 143 -6.28 -4.96 -6.09
CA LEU A 143 -5.00 -4.50 -6.65
C LEU A 143 -5.13 -4.13 -8.13
N HIS A 144 -5.72 -5.00 -8.95
CA HIS A 144 -5.84 -4.75 -10.40
C HIS A 144 -6.63 -3.46 -10.73
N LYS A 145 -7.64 -3.11 -9.93
CA LYS A 145 -8.44 -1.89 -10.13
C LYS A 145 -7.63 -0.63 -9.82
N ILE A 146 -6.80 -0.71 -8.77
CA ILE A 146 -5.87 0.37 -8.42
C ILE A 146 -4.85 0.54 -9.54
N GLU A 147 -4.27 -0.56 -10.01
CA GLU A 147 -3.31 -0.54 -11.13
C GLU A 147 -3.93 0.07 -12.38
N GLU A 148 -5.11 -0.39 -12.80
CA GLU A 148 -5.81 0.12 -13.97
C GLU A 148 -5.99 1.63 -13.93
N ILE A 149 -6.52 2.17 -12.82
CA ILE A 149 -6.76 3.63 -12.72
C ILE A 149 -5.45 4.42 -12.70
N LEU A 150 -4.43 3.95 -11.96
CA LEU A 150 -3.18 4.68 -11.84
C LEU A 150 -2.36 4.62 -13.14
N LEU A 151 -2.42 3.51 -13.87
CA LEU A 151 -1.64 3.27 -15.08
C LEU A 151 -2.34 3.71 -16.37
N ASN A 152 -3.68 3.86 -16.37
CA ASN A 152 -4.37 4.39 -17.53
C ASN A 152 -3.98 5.85 -17.76
N GLU A 153 -3.41 6.14 -18.92
CA GLU A 153 -3.30 7.50 -19.42
C GLU A 153 -4.71 7.92 -19.84
N GLU A 154 -5.37 8.81 -19.09
CA GLU A 154 -6.51 9.49 -19.68
C GLU A 154 -5.98 10.33 -20.84
N ILE A 155 -6.43 10.00 -22.05
CA ILE A 155 -6.20 10.76 -23.27
C ILE A 155 -6.78 12.16 -23.05
N SER A 156 -5.89 13.14 -22.85
CA SER A 156 -6.21 14.56 -23.01
C SER A 156 -6.33 14.92 -24.47
#